data_AF-L5NYC8-F1
#
_entry.id   AF-L5NYC8-F1
#
_cell.length_a   1.000
_cell.length_b   1.000
_cell.length_c   1.000
_cell.angle_alpha   90.00
_cell.angle_beta   90.00
_cell.angle_gamma   90.00
#
_symmetry.space_group_name_H-M   'P 1'
#
loop_
_entity.id
_entity.type
_entity.pdbx_description
1 polymer ?
#
loop_
_entity_poly.entity_id
_entity_poly.type
_entity_poly.pdbx_seq_one_letter_code
_entity_poly.pdbx_strand_id
1 'polypeptide(L)'
;IAEHHRERTERVVSVLDDHGPADAWTVSARLFGDLEAIHILHGPGEAFAHLDHLVAEGVVAPPDDGGRYELLDADPDFDELVAVPETKR
;
A
#
# COMPACT_ATOMS: atom_id res chain seq x y z
N ILE A 1 -6.72 -0.44 -15.29
CA ILE A 1 -6.68 0.39 -14.06
C ILE A 1 -6.88 -0.50 -12.83
N ALA A 2 -7.99 -1.25 -12.70
CA ALA A 2 -8.19 -2.18 -11.57
C ALA A 2 -7.05 -3.20 -11.39
N GLU A 3 -6.65 -3.90 -12.47
CA GLU A 3 -5.53 -4.86 -12.44
C GLU A 3 -4.20 -4.20 -12.03
N HIS A 4 -3.96 -2.95 -12.46
CA HIS A 4 -2.77 -2.20 -12.04
C HIS A 4 -2.79 -1.89 -10.53
N HIS A 5 -3.95 -1.50 -9.98
CA HIS A 5 -4.09 -1.29 -8.53
C HIS A 5 -4.01 -2.60 -7.75
N ARG A 6 -4.47 -3.73 -8.32
CA ARG A 6 -4.33 -5.07 -7.74
C ARG A 6 -2.87 -5.43 -7.56
N GLU A 7 -2.12 -5.41 -8.65
CA GLU A 7 -0.68 -5.67 -8.66
C GLU A 7 0.08 -4.71 -7.72
N ARG A 8 -0.34 -3.44 -7.66
CA ARG A 8 0.27 -2.47 -6.74
C ARG A 8 0.00 -2.80 -5.28
N THR A 9 -1.25 -3.13 -4.93
CA THR A 9 -1.64 -3.51 -3.56
C THR A 9 -0.90 -4.77 -3.12
N GLU A 10 -0.81 -5.79 -3.97
CA GLU A 10 -0.02 -7.00 -3.73
C GLU A 10 1.44 -6.66 -3.41
N ARG A 11 2.05 -5.76 -4.19
CA ARG A 11 3.43 -5.34 -3.97
C ARG A 11 3.62 -4.54 -2.69
N VAL A 12 2.63 -3.75 -2.27
CA VAL A 12 2.69 -3.03 -0.97
C VAL A 12 2.66 -4.02 0.19
N VAL A 13 1.77 -5.03 0.14
CA VAL A 13 1.72 -6.10 1.14
C VAL A 13 3.04 -6.87 1.19
N SER A 14 3.56 -7.30 0.02
CA SER A 14 4.86 -7.98 -0.07
C SER A 14 6.01 -7.14 0.50
N VAL A 15 6.00 -5.81 0.32
CA VAL A 15 7.02 -4.96 0.95
C VAL A 15 6.95 -5.01 2.47
N LEU A 16 5.76 -4.95 3.07
CA LEU A 16 5.63 -5.02 4.53
C LEU A 16 5.95 -6.42 5.08
N ASP A 17 5.62 -7.47 4.34
CA ASP A 17 5.96 -8.85 4.69
C ASP A 17 7.49 -9.07 4.68
N ASP A 18 8.17 -8.63 3.61
CA ASP A 18 9.61 -8.80 3.44
C ASP A 18 10.46 -7.85 4.30
N HIS A 19 10.03 -6.58 4.45
CA HIS A 19 10.78 -5.54 5.18
C HIS A 19 10.46 -5.53 6.67
N GLY A 20 9.26 -5.95 7.05
CA GLY A 20 8.65 -5.59 8.34
C GLY A 20 8.14 -4.14 8.35
N PRO A 21 7.75 -3.61 9.53
CA PRO A 21 7.06 -2.33 9.63
C PRO A 21 7.79 -1.17 8.93
N ALA A 22 7.06 -0.41 8.11
CA ALA A 22 7.64 0.62 7.24
C ALA A 22 6.71 1.82 7.07
N ASP A 23 7.29 3.00 6.82
CA ASP A 23 6.54 4.20 6.45
C ASP A 23 6.28 4.26 4.92
N ALA A 24 5.39 5.17 4.50
CA ALA A 24 5.04 5.33 3.09
C ALA A 24 6.24 5.70 2.20
N TRP A 25 7.27 6.37 2.76
CA TRP A 25 8.49 6.73 2.03
C TRP A 25 9.35 5.50 1.73
N THR A 26 9.52 4.65 2.73
CA THR A 26 10.25 3.39 2.63
C THR A 26 9.54 2.43 1.68
N VAL A 27 8.21 2.33 1.78
CA VAL A 27 7.40 1.53 0.85
C VAL A 27 7.55 2.06 -0.58
N SER A 28 7.45 3.38 -0.78
CA SER A 28 7.67 4.00 -2.08
C SER A 28 9.07 3.70 -2.64
N ALA A 29 10.12 3.86 -1.84
CA ALA A 29 11.49 3.56 -2.26
C ALA A 29 11.66 2.08 -2.64
N ARG A 30 11.02 1.15 -1.93
CA ARG A 30 11.03 -0.28 -2.25
C ARG A 30 10.26 -0.60 -3.53
N LEU A 31 9.16 0.10 -3.81
CA LEU A 31 8.35 -0.11 -5.00
C LEU A 31 9.00 0.44 -6.28
N PHE A 32 9.73 1.55 -6.18
CA PHE A 32 10.17 2.34 -7.33
C PHE A 32 11.69 2.50 -7.46
N GLY A 33 12.48 2.13 -6.45
CA GLY A 33 13.93 2.36 -6.40
C GLY A 33 14.30 3.77 -5.92
N ASP A 34 15.53 4.21 -6.20
CA ASP A 34 15.95 5.60 -5.93
C ASP A 34 15.02 6.56 -6.67
N LEU A 35 14.34 7.43 -5.91
CA LEU A 35 13.32 8.33 -6.40
C LEU A 35 13.97 9.40 -7.30
N GLU A 36 14.05 9.15 -8.60
CA GLU A 36 14.46 10.14 -9.61
C GLU A 36 13.28 10.60 -10.49
N ALA A 37 13.29 11.89 -10.87
CA ALA A 37 12.28 12.57 -11.68
C ALA A 37 10.85 12.55 -11.07
N ILE A 38 9.80 12.38 -11.90
CA ILE A 38 8.38 12.63 -11.54
C ILE A 38 7.90 11.77 -10.36
N HIS A 39 8.63 10.68 -10.06
CA HIS A 39 8.33 9.70 -9.03
C HIS A 39 8.60 10.21 -7.60
N ILE A 40 9.38 11.29 -7.41
CA ILE A 40 9.65 11.88 -6.08
C ILE A 40 8.37 12.40 -5.41
N LEU A 41 7.45 12.99 -6.19
CA LEU A 41 6.22 13.59 -5.66
C LEU A 41 5.02 12.64 -5.67
N HIS A 42 4.96 11.68 -6.60
CA HIS A 42 3.82 10.77 -6.73
C HIS A 42 4.02 9.43 -6.00
N GLY A 43 5.26 8.94 -5.86
CA GLY A 43 5.54 7.64 -5.25
C GLY A 43 5.07 7.53 -3.80
N PRO A 44 5.45 8.46 -2.89
CA PRO A 44 5.01 8.41 -1.50
C PRO A 44 3.51 8.64 -1.33
N GLY A 45 2.90 9.48 -2.17
CA GLY A 45 1.46 9.72 -2.16
C GLY A 45 0.65 8.51 -2.61
N GLU A 46 1.11 7.80 -3.64
CA GLU A 46 0.53 6.54 -4.09
C GLU A 46 0.69 5.45 -3.01
N ALA A 47 1.90 5.29 -2.45
CA ALA A 47 2.15 4.35 -1.36
C ALA A 47 1.26 4.64 -0.14
N PHE A 48 1.13 5.91 0.25
CA PHE A 48 0.22 6.31 1.33
C PHE A 48 -1.23 5.95 1.02
N ALA A 49 -1.73 6.23 -0.19
CA ALA A 49 -3.11 5.92 -0.56
C ALA A 49 -3.40 4.41 -0.49
N HIS A 50 -2.44 3.56 -0.91
CA HIS A 50 -2.56 2.12 -0.75
C HIS A 50 -2.52 1.68 0.72
N LEU A 51 -1.63 2.25 1.54
CA LEU A 51 -1.54 1.93 2.96
C LEU A 51 -2.79 2.36 3.73
N ASP A 52 -3.32 3.54 3.45
CA ASP A 52 -4.55 4.06 4.06
C ASP A 52 -5.75 3.17 3.72
N HIS A 53 -5.86 2.73 2.46
CA HIS A 53 -6.85 1.75 2.04
C HIS A 53 -6.70 0.42 2.77
N LEU A 54 -5.48 -0.13 2.86
CA LEU A 54 -5.21 -1.38 3.58
C LEU A 54 -5.50 -1.29 5.09
N VAL A 55 -5.37 -0.11 5.69
CA VAL A 55 -5.80 0.14 7.07
C VAL A 55 -7.32 0.11 7.17
N ALA A 56 -8.03 0.71 6.22
CA ALA A 56 -9.50 0.68 6.20
C ALA A 56 -10.06 -0.75 6.04
N GLU A 57 -9.37 -1.59 5.27
CA GLU A 57 -9.72 -3.01 5.05
C GLU A 57 -9.17 -3.96 6.12
N GLY A 58 -8.41 -3.45 7.11
CA GLY A 58 -7.91 -4.24 8.24
C GLY A 58 -6.75 -5.19 7.92
N VAL A 59 -6.14 -5.06 6.74
CA VAL A 59 -4.94 -5.83 6.32
C VAL A 59 -3.67 -5.30 6.99
N VAL A 60 -3.68 -4.00 7.31
CA VAL A 60 -2.55 -3.28 7.91
C VAL A 60 -3.03 -2.53 9.16
N ALA A 61 -2.21 -2.47 10.20
CA ALA A 61 -2.53 -1.68 11.39
C ALA A 61 -2.41 -0.17 11.13
N PRO A 62 -3.20 0.68 11.82
CA PRO A 62 -2.96 2.12 11.83
C PRO A 62 -1.49 2.44 12.19
N PRO A 63 -0.89 3.47 11.56
CA PRO A 63 0.53 3.73 11.74
C PRO A 63 0.88 4.08 13.19
N ASP A 64 2.08 3.67 13.63
CA ASP A 64 2.62 4.05 14.94
C ASP A 64 2.96 5.56 15.00
N ASP A 65 3.40 6.05 16.16
CA ASP A 65 3.82 7.46 16.33
C ASP A 65 4.98 7.87 15.39
N GLY A 66 5.69 6.91 14.83
CA GLY A 66 6.74 7.09 13.82
C GLY A 66 6.25 7.04 12.39
N GLY A 67 4.95 6.83 12.14
CA GLY A 67 4.36 6.72 10.81
C GLY A 67 4.55 5.36 10.14
N ARG A 68 4.95 4.32 10.89
CA ARG A 68 5.20 2.99 10.34
C ARG A 68 3.96 2.12 10.44
N TYR A 69 3.68 1.46 9.33
CA TYR A 69 2.58 0.53 9.16
C TYR A 69 3.07 -0.89 9.41
N GLU A 70 2.29 -1.69 10.12
CA GLU A 70 2.57 -3.11 10.39
C GLU A 70 1.54 -3.99 9.71
N LEU A 71 2.01 -5.05 9.05
CA LEU A 71 1.16 -6.00 8.35
C LEU A 71 0.41 -6.90 9.35
N LEU A 72 -0.90 -7.05 9.16
CA LEU A 72 -1.75 -7.93 9.97
C LEU A 72 -2.13 -9.21 9.22
N ASP A 73 -2.30 -9.10 7.90
CA ASP A 73 -2.61 -10.22 7.01
C ASP A 73 -1.72 -10.17 5.76
N ALA A 74 -0.95 -11.23 5.54
CA ALA A 74 -0.02 -11.33 4.42
C ALA A 74 -0.64 -11.94 3.15
N ASP A 75 -1.83 -12.56 3.25
CA ASP A 75 -2.51 -13.21 2.12
C ASP A 75 -4.00 -12.83 2.06
N PRO A 76 -4.34 -11.52 1.98
CA PRO A 76 -5.72 -11.09 1.84
C PRO A 76 -6.27 -11.41 0.44
N ASP A 77 -7.59 -11.37 0.28
CA ASP A 77 -8.21 -11.44 -1.05
C ASP A 77 -7.97 -10.11 -1.81
N PHE A 78 -6.91 -10.07 -2.61
CA PHE A 78 -6.53 -8.88 -3.37
C PHE A 78 -7.57 -8.46 -4.42
N ASP A 79 -8.42 -9.37 -4.88
CA ASP A 79 -9.48 -9.06 -5.83
C ASP A 79 -10.64 -8.33 -5.13
N GLU A 80 -10.94 -8.66 -3.86
CA GLU A 80 -11.86 -7.88 -3.04
C GLU A 80 -11.30 -6.48 -2.70
N LEU A 81 -10.01 -6.37 -2.40
CA LEU A 81 -9.37 -5.10 -2.01
C LEU A 81 -9.39 -4.03 -3.12
N VAL A 82 -9.54 -4.42 -4.38
CA VAL A 82 -9.59 -3.49 -5.52
C VAL A 82 -10.94 -3.46 -6.21
N ALA A 83 -11.92 -4.18 -5.66
CA ALA A 83 -13.28 -4.10 -6.14
C ALA A 83 -13.77 -2.65 -5.99
N VAL A 84 -14.08 -2.02 -7.13
CA VAL A 84 -14.72 -0.72 -7.11
C VAL A 84 -16.08 -0.94 -6.41
N PRO A 85 -16.39 -0.22 -5.31
CA PRO A 85 -17.67 -0.40 -4.66
C PRO A 85 -18.76 -0.20 -5.71
N GLU A 86 -19.67 -1.17 -5.84
CA GLU A 86 -20.88 -0.95 -6.63
C GLU A 86 -21.51 0.32 -6.09
N THR A 87 -21.57 1.38 -6.91
CA THR A 87 -22.12 2.67 -6.51
C THR A 87 -23.50 2.40 -5.91
N LYS A 88 -23.61 2.44 -4.58
CA LYS A 88 -24.90 2.26 -3.89
C LYS A 88 -25.83 3.33 -4.46
N ARG A 89 -26.80 2.85 -5.24
CA ARG A 89 -27.75 3.67 -5.98
C ARG A 89 -28.77 4.30 -5.04
#